data_AF-A0A7S0MKE3-F1
#
_entry.id   AF-A0A7S0MKE3-F1
#
_cell.length_a   1.000
_cell.length_b   1.000
_cell.length_c   1.000
_cell.angle_alpha   90.00
_cell.angle_beta   90.00
_cell.angle_gamma   90.00
#
_symmetry.space_group_name_H-M   'P 1'
#
loop_
_entity.id
_entity.type
_entity.pdbx_description
1 polymer ?
#
loop_
_entity_poly.entity_id
_entity_poly.type
_entity_poly.pdbx_seq_one_letter_code
_entity_poly.pdbx_strand_id
1 'polypeptide(L)'
;TVIDISGAQHVSVNVENLIRGDMYVCKFGTASPCNATILESLILCSADTVEPGNLSLSIGHYKSHDFIFGGYLSFVSGPAFEHVEPLVQQRDVGGTITVKGHNFYAHMQASCAFGQTFSLATVVSSFLLHCA
;
A
#
# COMPACT_ATOMS: atom_id res chain seq x y z
N THR A 1 -11.56 1.29 2.95
CA THR A 1 -10.13 1.58 3.22
C THR A 1 -9.33 1.24 1.97
N VAL A 2 -8.52 2.16 1.47
CA VAL A 2 -7.64 1.93 0.31
C VAL A 2 -6.30 1.42 0.84
N ILE A 3 -5.77 0.36 0.27
CA ILE A 3 -4.50 -0.25 0.70
C ILE A 3 -3.55 -0.36 -0.49
N ASP A 4 -2.34 0.17 -0.36
CA ASP A 4 -1.30 0.20 -1.39
C ASP A 4 -0.46 -1.09 -1.34
N ILE A 5 -0.24 -1.75 -2.48
CA ILE A 5 0.50 -3.01 -2.58
C ILE A 5 2.04 -2.83 -2.59
N SER A 6 2.56 -1.61 -2.64
CA SER A 6 4.00 -1.35 -2.79
C SER A 6 4.80 -1.26 -1.48
N GLY A 7 4.18 -1.40 -0.31
CA GLY A 7 4.90 -1.38 0.97
C GLY A 7 4.15 -2.12 2.07
N ALA A 8 4.84 -3.08 2.72
CA ALA A 8 4.45 -3.83 3.92
C ALA A 8 2.94 -3.74 4.27
N GLN A 9 2.13 -4.47 3.51
CA GLN A 9 0.68 -4.29 3.46
C GLN A 9 -0.02 -4.95 4.65
N HIS A 10 0.06 -4.31 5.81
CA HIS A 10 -0.59 -4.78 7.03
C HIS A 10 -2.01 -4.25 7.10
N VAL A 11 -2.99 -5.14 7.07
CA VAL A 11 -4.39 -4.82 7.32
C VAL A 11 -4.70 -5.09 8.78
N SER A 12 -5.06 -4.06 9.53
CA SER A 12 -5.55 -4.20 10.91
C SER A 12 -7.06 -4.32 10.93
N VAL A 13 -7.56 -5.33 11.62
CA VAL A 13 -9.00 -5.55 11.82
C VAL A 13 -9.27 -5.71 13.30
N ASN A 14 -10.20 -4.91 13.81
CA ASN A 14 -10.69 -5.08 15.17
C ASN A 14 -11.67 -6.24 15.24
N VAL A 15 -11.42 -7.19 16.14
CA VAL A 15 -12.24 -8.38 16.29
C VAL A 15 -12.61 -8.54 17.76
N GLU A 16 -13.91 -8.69 18.01
CA GLU A 16 -14.41 -8.98 19.34
C GLU A 16 -14.25 -10.46 19.66
N ASN A 17 -13.98 -10.78 20.93
CA ASN A 17 -13.88 -12.15 21.43
C ASN A 17 -12.77 -13.01 20.80
N LEU A 18 -11.60 -12.43 20.54
CA LEU A 18 -10.41 -13.18 20.14
C LEU A 18 -9.98 -14.16 21.25
N ILE A 19 -9.78 -15.42 20.85
CA ILE A 19 -9.28 -16.47 21.74
C ILE A 19 -7.75 -16.41 21.70
N ARG A 20 -7.14 -16.07 22.84
CA ARG A 20 -5.67 -16.06 22.96
C ARG A 20 -5.12 -17.48 22.81
N GLY A 21 -4.11 -17.63 21.96
CA GLY A 21 -3.44 -18.92 21.71
C GLY A 21 -3.95 -19.67 20.48
N ASP A 22 -5.05 -19.23 19.88
CA ASP A 22 -5.50 -19.73 18.58
C ASP A 22 -4.79 -19.03 17.42
N MET A 23 -4.83 -19.67 16.25
CA MET A 23 -4.31 -19.10 15.01
C MET A 23 -5.47 -18.69 14.11
N TYR A 24 -5.41 -17.47 13.61
CA TYR A 24 -6.39 -16.94 12.66
C TYR A 24 -5.74 -16.72 11.31
N VAL A 25 -6.57 -16.77 10.28
CA VAL A 25 -6.18 -16.56 8.89
C VAL A 25 -7.07 -15.50 8.27
N CYS A 26 -6.50 -14.72 7.36
CA CYS A 26 -7.23 -13.73 6.59
C CYS A 26 -7.31 -14.17 5.14
N LYS A 27 -8.43 -13.92 4.50
CA LYS A 27 -8.67 -14.23 3.09
C LYS A 27 -9.09 -12.97 2.36
N PHE A 28 -8.37 -12.69 1.27
CA PHE A 28 -8.63 -11.55 0.40
C PHE A 28 -9.24 -12.05 -0.92
N GLY A 29 -10.52 -11.78 -1.14
CA GLY A 29 -11.27 -12.24 -2.31
C GLY A 29 -11.20 -13.76 -2.46
N THR A 30 -10.68 -14.20 -3.61
CA THR A 30 -10.50 -15.62 -3.95
C THR A 30 -9.09 -16.14 -3.70
N ALA A 31 -8.18 -15.31 -3.17
CA ALA A 31 -6.81 -15.71 -2.88
C ALA A 31 -6.74 -16.77 -1.77
N SER A 32 -5.61 -17.47 -1.70
CA SER A 32 -5.31 -18.38 -0.59
C SER A 32 -5.25 -17.62 0.73
N PRO A 33 -5.78 -18.18 1.85
CA PRO A 33 -5.69 -17.52 3.14
C PRO A 33 -4.23 -17.27 3.57
N CYS A 34 -3.94 -16.09 4.12
CA CYS A 34 -2.66 -15.76 4.71
C CYS A 34 -2.73 -15.85 6.24
N ASN A 35 -1.58 -16.04 6.88
CA ASN A 35 -1.50 -16.05 8.33
C ASN A 35 -1.78 -14.66 8.90
N ALA A 36 -2.40 -14.63 10.08
CA ALA A 36 -2.65 -13.40 10.80
C ALA A 36 -1.92 -13.39 12.14
N THR A 37 -1.45 -12.21 12.54
CA THR A 37 -0.81 -11.97 13.84
C THR A 37 -1.83 -11.30 14.76
N ILE A 38 -1.98 -11.82 15.98
CA ILE A 38 -2.90 -11.25 16.97
C ILE A 38 -2.13 -10.25 17.84
N LEU A 39 -2.68 -9.05 17.98
CA LEU A 39 -2.21 -8.03 18.91
C LEU A 39 -3.39 -7.56 19.75
N GLU A 40 -3.52 -8.11 20.97
CA GLU A 40 -4.64 -7.85 21.88
C GLU A 40 -6.01 -8.18 21.26
N SER A 41 -6.79 -7.17 20.83
CA SER A 41 -8.08 -7.30 20.14
C SER A 41 -7.99 -7.05 18.63
N LEU A 42 -6.77 -6.91 18.10
CA LEU A 42 -6.50 -6.68 16.69
C LEU A 42 -5.96 -7.94 16.03
N ILE A 43 -6.44 -8.20 14.82
CA ILE A 43 -5.82 -9.13 13.89
C ILE A 43 -5.09 -8.31 12.83
N LEU A 44 -3.78 -8.57 12.68
CA LEU A 44 -2.92 -8.03 11.65
C LEU A 44 -2.72 -9.08 10.55
N CYS A 45 -3.27 -8.82 9.38
CA CYS A 45 -3.10 -9.65 8.20
C CYS A 45 -1.98 -9.07 7.33
N SER A 46 -1.00 -9.88 6.95
CA SER A 46 0.03 -9.50 5.98
C SER A 46 -0.28 -10.18 4.66
N ALA A 47 -0.52 -9.38 3.62
CA ALA A 47 -0.84 -9.88 2.29
C ALA A 47 0.37 -9.64 1.38
N ASP A 48 1.17 -10.70 1.14
CA ASP A 48 2.45 -10.58 0.42
C ASP A 48 2.25 -10.27 -1.07
N THR A 49 1.21 -10.85 -1.67
CA THR A 49 0.85 -10.63 -3.07
C THR A 49 -0.66 -10.61 -3.20
N VAL A 50 -1.21 -9.42 -3.44
CA VAL A 50 -2.64 -9.22 -3.70
C VAL A 50 -2.78 -8.53 -5.05
N GLU A 51 -3.62 -9.09 -5.91
CA GLU A 51 -3.92 -8.45 -7.18
C GLU A 51 -4.65 -7.12 -6.95
N PRO A 52 -4.31 -6.06 -7.71
CA PRO A 52 -5.03 -4.81 -7.65
C PRO A 52 -6.52 -5.02 -7.94
N GLY A 53 -7.37 -4.37 -7.16
CA GLY A 53 -8.83 -4.46 -7.32
C GLY A 53 -9.59 -4.34 -6.01
N ASN A 54 -10.91 -4.40 -6.12
CA ASN A 54 -11.80 -4.43 -4.97
C ASN A 54 -11.97 -5.87 -4.50
N LEU A 55 -11.44 -6.18 -3.32
CA LEU A 55 -11.48 -7.51 -2.74
C LEU A 55 -12.28 -7.51 -1.44
N SER A 56 -12.98 -8.60 -1.18
CA SER A 56 -13.56 -8.85 0.14
C SER A 56 -12.47 -9.28 1.12
N LEU A 57 -12.51 -8.77 2.34
CA LEU A 57 -11.72 -9.30 3.45
C LEU A 57 -12.60 -10.24 4.25
N SER A 58 -12.11 -11.44 4.53
CA SER A 58 -12.75 -12.38 5.44
C SER A 58 -11.75 -12.94 6.44
N ILE A 59 -12.19 -13.18 7.67
CA ILE A 59 -11.35 -13.69 8.76
C ILE A 59 -11.91 -15.03 9.22
N GLY A 60 -11.04 -16.01 9.41
CA GLY A 60 -11.42 -17.34 9.87
C GLY A 60 -10.41 -17.91 10.85
N HIS A 61 -10.80 -18.97 11.53
CA HIS A 61 -9.88 -19.77 12.32
C HIS A 61 -9.08 -20.71 11.40
N TYR A 62 -7.79 -20.91 11.65
CA TYR A 62 -6.90 -21.64 10.72
C TYR A 62 -7.30 -23.09 10.43
N LYS A 63 -8.02 -23.74 11.35
CA LYS A 63 -8.55 -25.11 11.19
C LYS A 63 -9.98 -25.17 10.65
N SER A 64 -10.64 -24.02 10.53
CA SER A 64 -12.02 -23.95 10.05
C SER A 64 -12.07 -23.57 8.57
N HIS A 65 -13.13 -24.00 7.90
CA HIS A 65 -13.49 -23.50 6.57
C HIS A 65 -14.47 -22.33 6.64
N ASP A 66 -14.90 -21.95 7.85
CA ASP A 66 -15.81 -20.83 8.07
C ASP A 66 -15.02 -19.53 8.15
N PHE A 67 -15.45 -18.57 7.33
CA PHE A 67 -14.91 -17.22 7.30
C PHE A 67 -16.03 -16.22 7.56
N ILE A 68 -15.73 -15.23 8.40
CA ILE A 68 -16.61 -14.11 8.69
C ILE A 68 -16.23 -12.97 7.76
N PHE A 69 -17.23 -12.36 7.12
CA PHE A 69 -17.04 -11.21 6.25
C PHE A 69 -16.65 -9.97 7.07
N GLY A 70 -15.48 -9.40 6.76
CA GLY A 70 -14.93 -8.22 7.43
C GLY A 70 -15.12 -6.90 6.66
N GLY A 71 -15.47 -6.96 5.37
CA GLY A 71 -15.71 -5.78 4.54
C GLY A 71 -15.05 -5.84 3.17
N TYR A 72 -15.02 -4.69 2.47
CA TYR A 72 -14.33 -4.53 1.20
C TYR A 72 -13.11 -3.63 1.34
N LEU A 73 -12.05 -4.00 0.63
CA LEU A 73 -10.79 -3.28 0.53
C LEU A 73 -10.48 -3.02 -0.95
N SER A 74 -9.93 -1.85 -1.22
CA SER A 74 -9.45 -1.51 -2.56
C SER A 74 -7.93 -1.60 -2.55
N PHE A 75 -7.40 -2.60 -3.24
CA PHE A 75 -5.98 -2.78 -3.47
C PHE A 75 -5.58 -2.01 -4.73
N VAL A 76 -4.64 -1.08 -4.59
CA VAL A 76 -4.14 -0.30 -5.73
C VAL A 76 -2.70 -0.63 -5.99
N SER A 77 -2.34 -0.71 -7.27
CA SER A 77 -0.95 -0.79 -7.68
C SER A 77 -0.21 0.41 -7.14
N GLY A 78 0.90 0.17 -6.44
CA GLY A 78 1.71 1.27 -5.94
C GLY A 78 2.42 2.03 -7.06
N PRO A 79 2.98 3.20 -6.72
CA PRO A 79 3.68 4.05 -7.66
C PRO A 79 4.92 3.35 -8.21
N ALA A 80 5.08 3.37 -9.53
CA ALA A 80 6.25 2.82 -10.22
C ALA A 80 7.01 3.96 -10.90
N PHE A 81 8.33 3.97 -10.74
CA PHE A 81 9.21 4.95 -11.36
C PHE A 81 9.78 4.38 -12.66
N GLU A 82 9.75 5.17 -13.74
CA GLU A 82 10.32 4.77 -15.03
C GLU A 82 11.51 5.64 -15.42
N HIS A 83 11.34 6.96 -15.37
CA HIS A 83 12.31 7.90 -15.91
C HIS A 83 12.29 9.24 -15.19
N VAL A 84 13.43 9.94 -15.18
CA VAL A 84 13.57 11.28 -14.60
C VAL A 84 14.30 12.18 -15.59
N GLU A 85 13.75 13.37 -15.81
CA GLU A 85 14.32 14.38 -16.71
C GLU A 85 14.18 15.81 -16.16
N PRO A 86 15.19 16.68 -16.32
CA PRO A 86 16.54 16.36 -16.80
C PRO A 86 17.33 15.52 -15.79
N LEU A 87 18.24 14.66 -16.28
CA LEU A 87 19.15 13.88 -15.42
C LEU A 87 20.23 14.74 -14.76
N VAL A 88 20.55 15.87 -15.37
CA VAL A 88 21.56 16.82 -14.89
C VAL A 88 20.96 18.21 -14.96
N GLN A 89 21.04 18.94 -13.85
CA GLN A 89 20.57 20.31 -13.76
C GLN A 89 21.58 21.15 -12.98
N GLN A 90 21.76 22.40 -13.40
CA GLN A 90 22.60 23.34 -12.65
C GLN A 90 21.90 23.74 -11.35
N ARG A 91 22.63 23.61 -10.24
CA ARG A 91 22.14 23.88 -8.89
C ARG A 91 21.53 25.27 -8.73
N ASP A 92 22.15 26.28 -9.33
CA ASP A 92 21.86 27.69 -9.04
C ASP A 92 20.86 28.33 -10.01
N VAL A 93 20.49 27.61 -11.08
CA VAL A 93 19.56 28.13 -12.11
C VAL A 93 18.11 27.78 -11.76
N GLY A 94 17.89 26.88 -10.79
CA GLY A 94 16.56 26.34 -10.50
C GLY A 94 15.99 25.58 -11.70
N GLY A 95 14.73 25.12 -11.58
CA GLY A 95 14.00 24.43 -12.64
C GLY A 95 13.32 23.15 -12.16
N THR A 96 12.32 22.71 -12.92
CA THR A 96 11.46 21.58 -12.54
C THR A 96 12.03 20.26 -13.02
N ILE A 97 12.26 19.35 -12.09
CA ILE A 97 12.55 17.94 -12.40
C ILE A 97 11.22 17.23 -12.65
N THR A 98 11.13 16.56 -13.78
CA THR A 98 9.99 15.73 -14.16
C THR A 98 10.32 14.27 -13.95
N VAL A 99 9.49 13.61 -13.17
CA VAL A 99 9.53 12.17 -12.93
C VAL A 99 8.35 11.55 -13.67
N LYS A 100 8.64 10.62 -14.57
CA LYS A 100 7.66 9.81 -15.30
C LYS A 100 7.57 8.43 -14.68
N GLY A 101 6.37 7.90 -14.67
CA GLY A 101 6.09 6.60 -14.08
C GLY A 101 4.63 6.21 -14.21
N HIS A 102 4.16 5.41 -13.26
CA HIS A 102 2.79 4.93 -13.23
C HIS A 102 2.23 4.98 -11.81
N ASN A 103 0.89 5.00 -11.73
CA ASN A 103 0.12 4.93 -10.49
C ASN A 103 0.44 6.05 -9.49
N PHE A 104 0.79 7.24 -9.97
CA PHE A 104 0.84 8.42 -9.10
C PHE A 104 -0.58 8.88 -8.77
N TYR A 105 -0.87 9.18 -7.52
CA TYR A 105 -2.21 9.61 -7.09
C TYR A 105 -2.12 10.93 -6.33
N ALA A 106 -3.16 11.77 -6.45
CA ALA A 106 -3.15 13.17 -6.00
C ALA A 106 -2.86 13.37 -4.50
N HIS A 107 -3.12 12.35 -3.67
CA HIS A 107 -2.88 12.38 -2.23
C HIS A 107 -1.59 11.67 -1.81
N MET A 108 -0.77 11.21 -2.77
CA MET A 108 0.53 10.63 -2.48
C MET A 108 1.45 11.71 -1.94
N GLN A 109 1.98 11.50 -0.73
CA GLN A 109 3.07 12.33 -0.21
C GLN A 109 4.37 11.87 -0.85
N ALA A 110 4.95 12.70 -1.70
CA ALA A 110 6.21 12.43 -2.36
C ALA A 110 7.18 13.60 -2.17
N SER A 111 8.47 13.27 -2.15
CA SER A 111 9.56 14.24 -2.04
C SER A 111 10.71 13.79 -2.91
N CYS A 112 11.36 14.74 -3.58
CA CYS A 112 12.63 14.49 -4.23
C CYS A 112 13.79 14.79 -3.27
N ALA A 113 14.79 13.90 -3.26
CA ALA A 113 16.00 14.07 -2.49
C ALA A 113 17.21 14.21 -3.44
N PHE A 114 17.90 15.34 -3.34
CA PHE A 114 19.12 15.65 -4.08
C PHE A 114 20.27 15.80 -3.08
N GLY A 115 20.92 14.67 -2.76
CA GLY A 115 21.89 14.60 -1.67
C GLY A 115 21.23 14.88 -0.31
N GLN A 116 21.56 16.00 0.32
CA GLN A 116 20.97 16.46 1.59
C GLN A 116 19.85 17.50 1.39
N THR A 117 19.52 17.83 0.14
CA THR A 117 18.47 18.80 -0.19
C THR A 117 17.19 18.05 -0.49
N PHE A 118 16.10 18.42 0.18
CA PHE A 118 14.78 17.84 -0.05
C PHE A 118 13.87 18.88 -0.67
N SER A 119 13.09 18.48 -1.66
CA SER A 119 12.00 19.29 -2.21
C SER A 119 10.70 18.52 -2.24
N LEU A 120 9.58 19.25 -2.16
CA LEU A 120 8.26 18.67 -2.29
C LEU A 120 8.02 18.26 -3.73
N ALA A 121 7.45 17.07 -3.89
CA ALA A 121 6.96 16.62 -5.17
C ALA A 121 5.47 16.96 -5.32
N THR A 122 5.09 17.43 -6.49
CA THR A 122 3.69 17.63 -6.89
C THR A 122 3.32 16.56 -7.90
N VAL A 123 2.30 15.75 -7.59
CA VAL A 123 1.71 14.83 -8.55
C VAL A 123 0.88 15.63 -9.55
N VAL A 124 1.26 15.58 -10.82
CA VAL A 124 0.58 16.30 -11.91
C VAL A 124 -0.48 15.41 -12.56
N SER A 125 -0.18 14.13 -12.74
CA SER A 125 -1.07 13.12 -13.30
C SER A 125 -0.69 11.73 -12.80
N SER A 126 -1.43 10.69 -13.21
CA SER A 126 -1.09 9.30 -12.89
C SER A 126 0.23 8.80 -13.47
N PHE A 127 0.89 9.59 -14.32
CA PHE A 127 2.13 9.25 -15.00
C PHE A 127 3.22 10.32 -14.86
N LEU A 128 2.95 11.41 -14.14
CA LEU A 128 3.85 12.56 -14.09
C LEU A 128 3.87 13.22 -12.71
N LEU A 129 5.09 13.44 -12.21
CA LEU A 129 5.38 14.08 -10.93
C LEU A 129 6.46 15.16 -11.15
N HIS A 130 6.28 16.31 -10.52
CA HIS A 130 7.22 17.42 -10.59
C HIS A 130 7.87 17.68 -9.25
N CYS A 131 9.18 17.90 -9.26
CA CYS A 131 9.94 18.37 -8.11
C CYS A 131 10.55 19.74 -8.43
N ALA A 132 10.42 20.68 -7.51
CA ALA A 132 10.87 22.06 -7.65
C ALA A 132 11.54 22.54 -6.35
#